data_AF-A0A0D0B957-F1
#
_entry.id   AF-A0A0D0B957-F1
#
_cell.length_a   1.000
_cell.length_b   1.000
_cell.length_c   1.000
_cell.angle_alpha   90.00
_cell.angle_beta   90.00
_cell.angle_gamma   90.00
#
_symmetry.space_group_name_H-M   'P 1'
#
loop_
_entity.id
_entity.type
_entity.pdbx_description
1 polymer ?
#
loop_
_entity_poly.entity_id
_entity_poly.type
_entity_poly.pdbx_seq_one_letter_code
_entity_poly.pdbx_strand_id
1 'polypeptide(L)'
;DKSYILSILQDNPALYLDEIQDKLWHNREVDVLLTTLSRTLHEMAITCKKVSYEALQRNELLCATWIGKYAHIPMEYIVWLDESGVN
;
A
#
# COMPACT_ATOMS: atom_id res chain seq x y z
N ASP A 1 -10.22 -10.36 14.54
CA ASP A 1 -9.53 -9.54 13.50
C ASP A 1 -9.85 -8.06 13.55
N LYS A 2 -11.12 -7.63 13.63
CA LYS A 2 -11.50 -6.19 13.67
C LYS A 2 -10.76 -5.39 14.77
N SER A 3 -10.62 -5.92 15.98
CA SER A 3 -9.88 -5.26 17.07
C SER A 3 -8.38 -5.12 16.80
N TYR A 4 -7.79 -6.04 16.05
CA TYR A 4 -6.38 -5.97 15.65
C TYR A 4 -6.18 -4.95 14.52
N ILE A 5 -7.11 -4.89 13.56
CA ILE A 5 -7.13 -3.86 12.53
C ILE A 5 -7.20 -2.46 13.17
N LEU A 6 -8.01 -2.29 14.22
CA LEU A 6 -8.06 -1.05 14.98
C LEU A 6 -6.73 -0.73 15.66
N SER A 7 -6.08 -1.69 16.33
CA SER A 7 -4.82 -1.41 17.02
C SER A 7 -3.72 -0.99 16.05
N ILE A 8 -3.58 -1.66 14.90
CA ILE A 8 -2.55 -1.29 13.91
C ILE A 8 -2.84 0.05 13.23
N LEU A 9 -4.12 0.41 13.05
CA LEU A 9 -4.52 1.72 12.52
C LEU A 9 -4.40 2.85 13.55
N GLN A 10 -4.52 2.55 14.85
CA GLN A 10 -4.24 3.51 15.91
C GLN A 10 -2.73 3.80 16.00
N ASP A 11 -1.91 2.77 15.87
CA ASP A 11 -0.45 2.90 15.88
C ASP A 11 0.08 3.59 14.60
N ASN A 12 -0.50 3.25 13.44
CA ASN A 12 -0.18 3.88 12.17
C ASN A 12 -1.45 4.07 11.29
N PRO A 13 -2.06 5.27 11.28
CA PRO A 13 -3.26 5.53 10.52
C PRO A 13 -3.02 5.69 9.01
N ALA A 14 -1.76 5.66 8.56
CA ALA A 14 -1.39 5.82 7.15
C ALA A 14 -1.20 4.49 6.42
N LEU A 15 -1.57 3.36 7.03
CA LEU A 15 -1.44 2.04 6.42
C LEU A 15 -2.40 1.84 5.23
N TYR A 16 -1.90 1.24 4.16
CA TYR A 16 -2.69 0.84 2.99
C TYR A 16 -3.40 -0.50 3.19
N LEU A 17 -4.40 -0.79 2.34
CA LEU A 17 -5.19 -2.02 2.45
C LEU A 17 -4.33 -3.29 2.30
N ASP A 18 -3.34 -3.26 1.41
CA ASP A 18 -2.37 -4.34 1.20
C ASP A 18 -1.41 -4.48 2.37
N GLU A 19 -0.94 -3.39 2.97
CA GLU A 19 -0.12 -3.45 4.19
C GLU A 19 -0.90 -4.00 5.40
N ILE A 20 -2.19 -3.66 5.52
CA ILE A 20 -3.06 -4.23 6.55
C ILE A 20 -3.27 -5.73 6.29
N GLN A 21 -3.47 -6.13 5.03
CA GLN A 21 -3.57 -7.54 4.63
C GLN A 21 -2.28 -8.31 4.99
N ASP A 22 -1.12 -7.77 4.63
CA ASP A 22 0.18 -8.37 4.95
C ASP A 22 0.37 -8.49 6.46
N LYS A 23 0.01 -7.47 7.24
CA LYS A 23 0.07 -7.52 8.71
C LYS A 23 -0.88 -8.56 9.30
N LEU A 24 -2.06 -8.75 8.72
CA LEU A 24 -3.01 -9.79 9.14
C LEU A 24 -2.48 -11.19 8.83
N TRP A 25 -1.90 -11.37 7.65
CA TRP A 25 -1.26 -12.63 7.27
C TRP A 25 -0.09 -12.97 8.20
N HIS A 26 0.86 -12.05 8.38
CA HIS A 26 2.08 -12.33 9.15
C HIS A 26 1.86 -12.46 10.67
N ASN A 27 0.88 -11.77 11.25
CA ASN A 27 0.70 -11.74 12.71
C ASN A 27 -0.47 -12.59 13.21
N ARG A 28 -1.41 -12.93 12.32
CA ARG A 28 -2.62 -13.68 12.68
C ARG A 28 -2.88 -14.89 11.77
N GLU A 29 -2.07 -15.12 10.73
CA GLU A 29 -2.27 -16.15 9.71
C GLU A 29 -3.66 -16.06 9.03
N VAL A 30 -4.20 -14.84 8.96
CA VAL A 30 -5.49 -14.58 8.34
C VAL A 30 -5.27 -14.03 6.94
N ASP A 31 -5.66 -14.80 5.93
CA ASP A 31 -5.74 -14.31 4.55
C ASP A 31 -7.10 -13.66 4.29
N VAL A 32 -7.08 -12.39 3.89
CA VAL A 32 -8.28 -11.62 3.58
C VAL A 32 -8.10 -10.88 2.26
N LEU A 33 -9.08 -11.02 1.37
CA LEU A 33 -9.13 -10.22 0.16
C LEU A 33 -9.24 -8.73 0.50
N LEU A 34 -8.56 -7.89 -0.29
CA LEU A 34 -8.61 -6.42 -0.18
C LEU A 34 -10.05 -5.87 -0.19
N THR A 35 -10.95 -6.51 -0.94
CA THR A 35 -12.38 -6.13 -1.00
C THR A 35 -13.10 -6.39 0.32
N THR A 36 -12.80 -7.50 0.99
CA THR A 36 -13.31 -7.84 2.33
C THR A 36 -12.79 -6.86 3.37
N LEU A 37 -11.51 -6.50 3.27
CA LEU A 37 -10.87 -5.54 4.17
C LEU A 37 -11.45 -4.14 4.00
N SER A 38 -11.63 -3.69 2.76
CA SER A 38 -12.29 -2.42 2.43
C SER A 38 -13.71 -2.33 2.99
N ARG A 39 -14.53 -3.38 2.79
CA ARG A 39 -15.88 -3.48 3.39
C ARG A 39 -15.85 -3.44 4.91
N THR A 40 -14.91 -4.16 5.52
CA THR A 40 -14.75 -4.22 6.97
C THR A 40 -14.41 -2.86 7.56
N LEU A 41 -13.49 -2.10 6.93
CA LEU A 41 -13.16 -0.74 7.38
C LEU A 41 -14.34 0.22 7.22
N HIS A 42 -15.11 0.09 6.15
CA HIS A 42 -16.31 0.88 5.93
C HIS A 42 -17.39 0.60 6.99
N GLU A 43 -17.65 -0.67 7.32
CA GLU A 43 -18.55 -1.06 8.41
C GLU A 43 -18.12 -0.49 9.78
N MET A 44 -16.82 -0.32 9.98
CA MET A 44 -16.24 0.24 11.21
C MET A 44 -16.23 1.77 11.23
N ALA A 45 -16.84 2.42 10.22
CA ALA A 45 -16.85 3.87 10.02
C ALA A 45 -15.45 4.51 9.96
N ILE A 46 -14.42 3.73 9.61
CA ILE A 46 -13.06 4.21 9.41
C ILE A 46 -13.02 4.84 8.01
N THR A 47 -13.03 6.16 7.96
CA THR A 47 -12.90 6.90 6.70
C THR A 47 -11.44 7.29 6.50
N CYS A 48 -10.79 6.70 5.50
CA CYS A 48 -9.43 7.07 5.16
C CYS A 48 -9.43 8.49 4.58
N LYS A 49 -8.64 9.40 5.16
CA LYS A 49 -8.34 10.70 4.56
C LYS A 49 -7.73 10.43 3.19
N LYS A 50 -8.29 11.03 2.13
CA LYS A 50 -7.86 10.81 0.74
C LYS A 50 -6.34 11.02 0.66
N VAL A 51 -5.61 9.91 0.50
CA VAL A 51 -4.16 9.94 0.42
C VAL A 51 -3.77 10.56 -0.92
N SER A 52 -2.68 11.32 -0.96
CA SER A 52 -2.23 11.96 -2.19
C SER A 52 -1.82 10.90 -3.23
N TYR A 53 -1.88 11.26 -4.52
CA TYR A 53 -1.63 10.32 -5.62
C TYR A 53 -0.23 9.67 -5.54
N GLU A 54 0.76 10.44 -5.06
CA GLU A 54 2.15 10.02 -4.85
C GLU A 54 2.25 8.91 -3.80
N ALA A 55 1.35 8.92 -2.82
CA ALA A 55 1.33 7.94 -1.76
C ALA A 55 0.71 6.61 -2.24
N LEU A 56 -0.23 6.66 -3.20
CA LEU A 56 -0.86 5.49 -3.81
C LEU A 56 0.12 4.64 -4.64
N GLN A 57 1.23 5.23 -5.08
CA GLN A 57 2.33 4.55 -5.77
C GLN A 57 3.35 3.90 -4.81
N ARG A 58 3.20 4.09 -3.50
CA ARG A 58 4.16 3.64 -2.48
C ARG A 58 3.92 2.18 -2.09
N ASN A 59 4.37 1.25 -2.93
CA ASN A 59 4.66 -0.11 -2.48
C ASN A 59 6.16 -0.20 -2.19
N GLU A 60 6.56 0.00 -0.94
CA GLU A 60 7.97 0.09 -0.55
C GLU A 60 8.75 -1.19 -0.86
N LEU A 61 8.11 -2.36 -0.73
CA LEU A 61 8.72 -3.64 -1.06
C LEU A 61 8.98 -3.77 -2.57
N LEU A 62 8.02 -3.37 -3.40
CA LEU A 62 8.15 -3.34 -4.85
C LEU A 62 9.22 -2.32 -5.26
N CYS A 63 9.21 -1.13 -4.66
CA CYS A 63 10.23 -0.11 -4.88
C CYS A 63 11.62 -0.62 -4.50
N ALA A 64 11.79 -1.22 -3.32
CA ALA A 64 13.06 -1.77 -2.87
C ALA A 64 13.54 -2.92 -3.78
N THR A 65 12.63 -3.78 -4.24
CA THR A 65 12.93 -4.86 -5.19
C THR A 65 13.37 -4.30 -6.54
N TRP A 66 12.67 -3.28 -7.04
CA TRP A 66 13.01 -2.60 -8.28
C TRP A 66 14.37 -1.91 -8.18
N ILE A 67 14.61 -1.16 -7.09
CA ILE A 67 15.90 -0.52 -6.82
C ILE A 67 16.99 -1.59 -6.74
N GLY A 68 16.81 -2.66 -5.97
CA GLY A 68 17.80 -3.73 -5.87
C GLY A 68 18.14 -4.38 -7.23
N LYS A 69 17.15 -4.51 -8.11
CA LYS A 69 17.34 -5.08 -9.45
C LYS A 69 18.02 -4.12 -10.43
N TYR A 70 17.70 -2.83 -10.37
CA TYR A 70 18.08 -1.85 -11.41
C TYR A 70 19.03 -0.74 -10.94
N ALA A 71 19.40 -0.67 -9.66
CA ALA A 71 20.27 0.38 -9.10
C ALA A 71 21.68 0.44 -9.72
N HIS A 72 22.10 -0.62 -10.42
CA HIS A 72 23.37 -0.64 -11.14
C HIS A 72 23.31 0.11 -12.48
N ILE A 73 22.12 0.46 -12.97
CA ILE A 73 21.95 1.23 -14.20
C ILE A 73 22.20 2.71 -13.88
N PRO A 74 23.19 3.36 -14.50
CA PRO A 74 23.44 4.77 -14.26
C PRO A 74 22.27 5.62 -14.76
N MET A 75 21.97 6.72 -14.06
CA MET A 75 20.82 7.59 -14.35
C MET A 75 20.80 8.10 -15.79
N GLU A 76 21.98 8.36 -16.36
CA GLU A 76 22.17 8.83 -17.75
C GLU A 76 21.68 7.84 -18.83
N TYR A 77 21.42 6.58 -18.46
CA TYR A 77 20.86 5.56 -19.36
C TYR A 77 19.34 5.40 -19.20
N ILE A 78 18.72 6.11 -18.25
CA ILE A 78 17.29 5.99 -17.94
C ILE A 78 16.53 7.15 -18.60
N VAL A 79 15.71 6.81 -19.61
CA VAL A 79 14.78 7.74 -20.24
C VAL A 79 13.36 7.40 -19.77
N TRP A 80 12.71 8.36 -19.11
CA TRP A 80 11.32 8.22 -18.69
C TRP A 80 10.41 8.68 -19.82
N LEU A 81 9.62 7.74 -20.36
CA LEU A 81 8.54 8.04 -21.28
C LEU A 81 7.24 7.97 -20.47
N ASP A 82 6.72 9.12 -20.09
CA ASP A 82 5.36 9.20 -19.53
C ASP A 82 4.38 9.52 -20.66
N GLU A 83 3.34 8.70 -20.80
CA GLU A 83 2.20 9.03 -21.67
C GLU A 83 1.36 10.09 -20.95
N SER A 84 1.69 11.36 -21.14
CA SER A 84 0.76 12.44 -20.83
C SER A 84 -0.40 12.36 -21.82
N GLY A 85 -1.43 11.58 -21.49
CA GLY A 85 -2.68 11.54 -22.24
C GLY A 85 -3.30 12.95 -22.25
N VAL A 86 -3.11 13.67 -23.36
CA VAL A 86 -3.84 14.92 -23.63
C VAL A 86 -5.25 14.52 -24.05
N ASN A 87 -6.23 15.00 -23.29
CA ASN A 87 -7.67 14.83 -23.56
C ASN A 87 -8.16 15.87 -24.57
#